data_AF-A0AAV0X6Y8-F1
#
_entry.id   AF-A0AAV0X6Y8-F1
#
_cell.length_a   1.000
_cell.length_b   1.000
_cell.length_c   1.000
_cell.angle_alpha   90.00
_cell.angle_beta   90.00
_cell.angle_gamma   90.00
#
_symmetry.space_group_name_H-M   'P 1'
#
loop_
_entity.id
_entity.type
_entity.pdbx_description
1 polymer ?
#
loop_
_entity_poly.entity_id
_entity_poly.type
_entity_poly.pdbx_seq_one_letter_code
_entity_poly.pdbx_strand_id
1 'polypeptide(L)'
;MNSLSDEFSSLLSNALTSLGHERLFNIAFVFTVETGFIPTTLAEHFDSTNSNIKLAKMVNNMPLNSFWHKNHNIFNAELVMSNQLCHLTGVPNHDSLIITLSFSNVSKCIYFEIDESISSINTEHVFNLSLKYKDLVSVPIKCAILEITVGQYPGLCGIPEELITHIVTKLNNPSDLYELMRCCKKIYHSVIDNQFLWKTIVVENYSHEAVVSHLIRDPILDWRLVFYEFNRLKSNRRVVDIIRE
;
A
#
# COMPACT_ATOMS: atom_id res chain seq x y z
N MET A 1 -9.11 -7.94 -6.29
CA MET A 1 -8.58 -8.61 -5.08
C MET A 1 -7.36 -7.81 -4.66
N ASN A 2 -7.36 -7.23 -3.46
CA ASN A 2 -6.31 -6.34 -2.99
C ASN A 2 -5.07 -7.17 -2.62
N SER A 3 -3.94 -6.80 -3.20
CA SER A 3 -2.70 -7.56 -3.30
C SER A 3 -1.78 -7.43 -2.08
N LEU A 4 -2.31 -7.63 -0.88
CA LEU A 4 -1.45 -7.98 0.24
C LEU A 4 -1.07 -9.45 0.07
N SER A 5 0.22 -9.79 0.16
CA SER A 5 0.60 -11.20 0.23
C SER A 5 -0.09 -11.84 1.44
N ASP A 6 -0.38 -13.14 1.38
CA ASP A 6 -1.07 -13.85 2.46
C ASP A 6 -0.37 -13.65 3.81
N GLU A 7 0.96 -13.54 3.79
CA GLU A 7 1.77 -13.31 4.99
C GLU A 7 1.57 -11.92 5.60
N PHE A 8 1.46 -10.87 4.79
CA PHE A 8 1.17 -9.52 5.28
C PHE A 8 -0.30 -9.37 5.70
N SER A 9 -1.22 -10.06 5.02
CA SER A 9 -2.61 -10.17 5.45
C SER A 9 -2.71 -10.82 6.83
N SER A 10 -1.92 -11.87 7.09
CA SER A 10 -1.85 -12.50 8.41
C SER A 10 -1.25 -11.58 9.48
N LEU A 11 -0.18 -10.84 9.15
CA LEU A 11 0.42 -9.88 10.08
C LEU A 11 -0.58 -8.79 10.48
N LEU A 12 -1.29 -8.27 9.49
CA LEU A 12 -2.30 -7.25 9.71
C LEU A 12 -3.45 -7.80 10.56
N SER A 13 -3.90 -9.03 10.31
CA SER A 13 -4.90 -9.71 11.15
C SER A 13 -4.43 -9.80 12.61
N ASN A 14 -3.17 -10.18 12.84
CA ASN A 14 -2.58 -10.20 14.18
C ASN A 14 -2.56 -8.81 14.83
N ALA A 15 -2.23 -7.76 14.06
CA ALA A 15 -2.24 -6.38 14.56
C ALA A 15 -3.65 -5.92 15.02
N LEU A 16 -4.70 -6.41 14.35
CA LEU A 16 -6.09 -6.08 14.68
C LEU A 16 -6.59 -6.72 15.98
N THR A 17 -5.89 -7.74 16.50
CA THR A 17 -6.25 -8.39 17.78
C THR A 17 -6.00 -7.50 19.01
N SER A 18 -5.04 -6.57 18.94
CA SER A 18 -4.80 -5.58 20.00
C SER A 18 -5.92 -4.52 20.07
N LEU A 19 -5.93 -3.69 21.12
CA LEU A 19 -6.92 -2.64 21.34
C LEU A 19 -6.26 -1.26 21.51
N GLY A 20 -7.03 -0.19 21.24
CA GLY A 20 -6.62 1.20 21.43
C GLY A 20 -5.33 1.56 20.68
N HIS A 21 -4.44 2.35 21.33
CA HIS A 21 -3.17 2.78 20.74
C HIS A 21 -2.24 1.64 20.33
N GLU A 22 -2.31 0.49 21.01
CA GLU A 22 -1.47 -0.66 20.66
C GLU A 22 -1.84 -1.22 19.29
N ARG A 23 -3.13 -1.29 18.97
CA ARG A 23 -3.61 -1.66 17.63
C ARG A 23 -3.06 -0.71 16.56
N LEU A 24 -3.19 0.59 16.80
CA LEU A 24 -2.72 1.61 15.85
C LEU A 24 -1.21 1.50 15.60
N PHE A 25 -0.44 1.29 16.67
CA PHE A 25 1.00 1.10 16.56
C PHE A 25 1.36 -0.19 15.82
N ASN A 26 0.69 -1.30 16.12
CA ASN A 26 0.89 -2.57 15.43
C ASN A 26 0.57 -2.46 13.92
N ILE A 27 -0.50 -1.75 13.56
CA ILE A 27 -0.85 -1.51 12.15
C ILE A 27 0.28 -0.75 11.44
N ALA A 28 0.76 0.35 12.03
CA ALA A 28 1.86 1.10 11.44
C ALA A 28 3.16 0.31 11.38
N PHE A 29 3.45 -0.49 12.40
CA PHE A 29 4.60 -1.40 12.40
C PHE A 29 4.53 -2.37 11.20
N VAL A 30 3.38 -3.01 10.97
CA VAL A 30 3.18 -3.90 9.82
C VAL A 30 3.39 -3.15 8.49
N PHE A 31 2.82 -1.95 8.33
CA PHE A 31 3.03 -1.15 7.11
C PHE A 31 4.49 -0.77 6.91
N THR A 32 5.21 -0.48 8.01
CA THR A 32 6.65 -0.16 7.96
C THR A 32 7.44 -1.37 7.49
N VAL A 33 7.18 -2.55 8.05
CA VAL A 33 7.82 -3.81 7.65
C VAL A 33 7.55 -4.13 6.19
N GLU A 34 6.31 -3.93 5.73
CA GLU A 34 5.92 -4.16 4.34
C GLU A 34 6.70 -3.29 3.34
N THR A 35 7.07 -2.08 3.74
CA THR A 35 7.89 -1.17 2.92
C THR A 35 9.38 -1.53 2.85
N GLY A 36 9.82 -2.54 3.59
CA GLY A 36 11.17 -3.11 3.56
C GLY A 36 12.05 -2.76 4.76
N PHE A 37 11.46 -2.28 5.85
CA PHE A 37 12.17 -2.03 7.11
C PHE A 37 12.18 -3.30 7.96
N ILE A 38 13.34 -3.68 8.48
CA ILE A 38 13.54 -4.95 9.19
C ILE A 38 13.67 -4.66 10.69
N PRO A 39 12.91 -5.30 11.60
CA PRO A 39 13.16 -5.17 13.04
C PRO A 39 14.61 -5.49 13.38
N THR A 40 15.26 -4.68 14.22
CA THR A 40 16.69 -4.88 14.58
C THR A 40 16.96 -6.29 15.10
N THR A 41 16.02 -6.86 15.84
CA THR A 41 16.08 -8.24 16.37
C THR A 41 16.12 -9.32 15.29
N LEU A 42 15.75 -9.01 14.05
CA LEU A 42 15.77 -9.92 12.90
C LEU A 42 16.82 -9.54 11.85
N ALA A 43 17.51 -8.41 12.02
CA ALA A 43 18.42 -7.86 11.00
C ALA A 43 19.57 -8.82 10.68
N GLU A 44 20.12 -9.53 11.67
CA GLU A 44 21.20 -10.51 11.49
C GLU A 44 20.77 -11.75 10.68
N HIS A 45 19.46 -11.99 10.54
CA HIS A 45 18.90 -13.11 9.78
C HIS A 45 18.51 -12.72 8.34
N PHE A 46 18.79 -11.47 7.96
CA PHE A 46 18.26 -10.87 6.75
C PHE A 46 19.33 -10.24 5.86
N ASP A 47 19.66 -10.92 4.77
CA ASP A 47 20.58 -10.41 3.76
C ASP A 47 19.83 -9.67 2.64
N SER A 48 20.59 -8.93 1.82
CA SER A 48 20.08 -8.11 0.71
C SER A 48 19.31 -8.87 -0.39
N THR A 49 19.40 -10.20 -0.41
CA THR A 49 18.69 -11.07 -1.36
C THR A 49 17.38 -11.63 -0.81
N ASN A 50 17.11 -11.43 0.49
CA ASN A 50 15.91 -11.94 1.13
C ASN A 50 14.69 -11.11 0.73
N SER A 51 13.57 -11.77 0.45
CA SER A 51 12.32 -11.10 0.07
C SER A 51 11.52 -10.61 1.28
N ASN A 52 10.76 -9.52 1.13
CA ASN A 52 9.84 -9.02 2.18
C ASN A 52 8.84 -10.10 2.66
N ILE A 53 8.53 -11.10 1.84
CA ILE A 53 7.71 -12.26 2.23
C ILE A 53 8.41 -13.10 3.31
N LYS A 54 9.72 -13.34 3.18
CA LYS A 54 10.50 -14.04 4.21
C LYS A 54 10.50 -13.26 5.52
N LEU A 55 10.59 -11.92 5.45
CA LEU A 55 10.51 -11.05 6.61
C LEU A 55 9.14 -11.18 7.29
N ALA A 56 8.06 -11.12 6.51
CA ALA A 56 6.70 -11.27 7.03
C ALA A 56 6.50 -12.60 7.75
N LYS A 57 7.06 -13.70 7.23
CA LYS A 57 7.04 -15.02 7.88
C LYS A 57 7.76 -15.02 9.22
N MET A 58 8.95 -14.41 9.28
CA MET A 58 9.73 -14.32 10.51
C MET A 58 9.00 -13.51 11.58
N VAL A 59 8.39 -12.38 11.20
CA VAL A 59 7.59 -11.56 12.12
C VAL A 59 6.35 -12.31 12.61
N ASN A 60 5.66 -13.06 11.73
CA ASN A 60 4.49 -13.87 12.11
C ASN A 60 4.79 -14.99 13.11
N ASN A 61 6.05 -15.43 13.24
CA ASN A 61 6.43 -16.50 14.16
C ASN A 61 6.57 -16.01 15.61
N MET A 62 6.43 -14.71 15.87
CA MET A 62 6.54 -14.12 17.20
C MET A 62 5.37 -13.17 17.47
N PRO A 63 5.00 -12.95 18.74
CA PRO A 63 4.03 -11.91 19.10
C PRO A 63 4.49 -10.53 18.61
N LEU A 64 3.60 -9.71 18.02
CA LEU A 64 4.00 -8.40 17.49
C LEU A 64 4.65 -7.48 18.53
N ASN A 65 4.21 -7.60 19.78
CA ASN A 65 4.75 -6.85 20.91
C ASN A 65 6.17 -7.28 21.33
N SER A 66 6.78 -8.30 20.71
CA SER A 66 8.20 -8.59 20.91
C SER A 66 9.12 -7.67 20.10
N PHE A 67 8.59 -6.95 19.10
CA PHE A 67 9.37 -6.09 18.20
C PHE A 67 9.35 -4.61 18.59
N TRP A 68 8.61 -4.27 19.65
CA TRP A 68 8.53 -2.92 20.18
C TRP A 68 8.38 -2.94 21.69
N HIS A 69 8.64 -1.81 22.31
CA HIS A 69 8.46 -1.63 23.75
C HIS A 69 7.70 -0.34 24.02
N LYS A 70 7.12 -0.25 25.22
CA LYS A 70 6.36 0.92 25.67
C LYS A 70 7.06 1.53 26.89
N ASN A 71 7.37 2.82 26.82
CA ASN A 71 8.00 3.57 27.90
C ASN A 71 7.27 4.90 28.08
N HIS A 72 6.81 5.22 29.30
CA HIS A 72 6.00 6.43 29.58
C HIS A 72 4.82 6.63 28.61
N ASN A 73 4.11 5.55 28.27
CA ASN A 73 3.05 5.51 27.26
C ASN A 73 3.46 5.78 25.81
N ILE A 74 4.75 5.97 25.52
CA ILE A 74 5.28 6.09 24.17
C ILE A 74 5.69 4.71 23.66
N PHE A 75 5.23 4.35 22.47
CA PHE A 75 5.58 3.10 21.78
C PHE A 75 6.85 3.32 20.95
N ASN A 76 7.78 2.37 20.97
CA ASN A 76 9.05 2.47 20.26
C ASN A 76 9.42 1.13 19.62
N ALA A 77 9.75 1.15 18.33
CA ALA A 77 10.36 0.06 17.59
C ALA A 77 11.65 0.54 16.91
N GLU A 78 12.68 -0.31 16.94
CA GLU A 78 13.92 -0.09 16.23
C GLU A 78 13.95 -0.99 14.98
N LEU A 79 14.24 -0.36 13.85
CA LEU A 79 14.20 -0.99 12.53
C LEU A 79 15.48 -0.66 11.77
N VAL A 80 15.85 -1.51 10.83
CA VAL A 80 17.01 -1.34 9.95
C VAL A 80 16.55 -1.34 8.50
N MET A 81 17.07 -0.41 7.72
CA MET A 81 16.92 -0.41 6.26
C MET A 81 18.24 0.01 5.62
N SER A 82 18.76 -0.77 4.67
CA SER A 82 20.04 -0.49 4.00
C SER A 82 21.18 -0.17 4.99
N ASN A 83 21.28 -0.96 6.07
CA ASN A 83 22.23 -0.78 7.18
C ASN A 83 22.09 0.53 7.97
N GLN A 84 20.97 1.23 7.82
CA GLN A 84 20.67 2.44 8.58
C GLN A 84 19.63 2.15 9.67
N LEU A 85 19.93 2.56 10.89
CA LEU A 85 19.01 2.47 12.02
C LEU A 85 17.90 3.52 11.88
N CYS A 86 16.67 3.06 12.08
CA CYS A 86 15.45 3.86 12.03
C CYS A 86 14.63 3.63 13.31
N HIS A 87 13.89 4.65 13.72
CA HIS A 87 13.03 4.58 14.89
C HIS A 87 11.59 4.85 14.49
N LEU A 88 10.72 3.88 14.77
CA LEU A 88 9.27 4.03 14.71
C LEU A 88 8.75 4.34 16.12
N THR A 89 8.16 5.52 16.28
CA THR A 89 7.67 6.03 17.57
C THR A 89 6.19 6.34 17.49
N GLY A 90 5.43 5.88 18.47
CA GLY A 90 4.00 6.18 18.64
C GLY A 90 3.78 7.00 19.90
N VAL A 91 3.31 8.24 19.77
CA VAL A 91 3.00 9.13 20.90
C VAL A 91 1.48 9.28 21.02
N PRO A 92 0.86 8.82 22.11
CA PRO A 92 -0.58 8.99 22.33
C PRO A 92 -0.97 10.46 22.40
N ASN A 93 -2.10 10.79 21.79
CA ASN A 93 -2.73 12.09 21.84
C ASN A 93 -4.25 11.91 21.92
N HIS A 94 -4.80 11.86 23.14
CA HIS A 94 -6.20 11.54 23.40
C HIS A 94 -6.62 10.22 22.73
N ASP A 95 -7.58 10.26 21.81
CA ASP A 95 -8.10 9.11 21.05
C ASP A 95 -7.34 8.89 19.73
N SER A 96 -6.10 9.38 19.65
CA SER A 96 -5.26 9.26 18.46
C SER A 96 -3.82 8.91 18.83
N LEU A 97 -3.10 8.34 17.87
CA LEU A 97 -1.68 8.04 17.96
C LEU A 97 -0.92 8.83 16.89
N ILE A 98 0.04 9.65 17.32
CA ILE A 98 1.01 10.28 16.42
C ILE A 98 2.10 9.27 16.13
N ILE A 99 2.19 8.83 14.89
CA ILE A 99 3.15 7.83 14.45
C ILE A 99 4.24 8.52 13.66
N THR A 100 5.47 8.39 14.13
CA THR A 100 6.65 9.00 13.53
C THR A 100 7.63 7.91 13.11
N LEU A 101 8.10 7.96 11.88
CA LEU A 101 9.26 7.20 11.44
C LEU A 101 10.41 8.17 11.22
N SER A 102 11.56 7.86 11.81
CA SER A 102 12.73 8.72 11.78
C SER A 102 13.99 7.93 11.42
N PHE A 103 14.87 8.61 10.69
CA PHE A 103 16.21 8.17 10.33
C PHE A 103 17.13 9.39 10.39
N SER A 104 18.20 9.32 11.19
CA SER A 104 19.12 10.44 11.38
C SER A 104 18.36 11.74 11.75
N ASN A 105 18.54 12.82 10.99
CA ASN A 105 17.85 14.10 11.13
C ASN A 105 16.56 14.22 10.29
N VAL A 106 16.13 13.15 9.63
CA VAL A 106 14.92 13.13 8.80
C VAL A 106 13.81 12.39 9.54
N SER A 107 12.66 13.04 9.69
CA SER A 107 11.48 12.46 10.33
C SER A 107 10.22 12.77 9.54
N LYS A 108 9.32 11.79 9.45
CA LYS A 108 7.98 11.95 8.91
C LYS A 108 6.97 11.40 9.90
N CYS A 109 5.81 12.04 9.98
CA CYS A 109 4.76 11.64 10.90
C CYS A 109 3.38 11.67 10.28
N ILE A 110 2.48 10.92 10.90
CA ILE A 110 1.06 10.84 10.56
C ILE A 110 0.24 10.58 11.82
N TYR A 111 -1.03 10.96 11.79
CA TYR A 111 -1.98 10.75 12.87
C TYR A 111 -2.91 9.60 12.52
N PHE A 112 -3.00 8.60 13.40
CA PHE A 112 -4.01 7.54 13.35
C PHE A 112 -5.03 7.79 14.44
N GLU A 113 -6.31 7.80 14.10
CA GLU A 113 -7.40 7.91 15.08
C GLU A 113 -7.85 6.52 15.51
N ILE A 114 -8.23 6.38 16.78
CA ILE A 114 -8.91 5.17 17.26
C ILE A 114 -10.29 5.18 16.63
N ASP A 115 -10.47 4.38 15.59
CA ASP A 115 -11.75 4.16 14.96
C ASP A 115 -12.28 2.76 15.33
N GLU A 116 -13.47 2.72 15.92
CA GLU A 116 -14.16 1.46 16.25
C GLU A 116 -14.44 0.63 14.98
N SER A 117 -14.52 1.26 13.81
CA SER A 117 -14.70 0.59 12.52
C SER A 117 -13.52 -0.30 12.13
N ILE A 118 -12.31 -0.01 12.65
CA ILE A 118 -11.08 -0.82 12.45
C ILE A 118 -11.21 -2.20 13.13
N SER A 119 -12.16 -2.39 14.07
CA SER A 119 -12.42 -3.70 14.69
C SER A 119 -13.05 -4.71 13.74
N SER A 120 -13.75 -4.22 12.71
CA SER A 120 -14.24 -5.02 11.60
C SER A 120 -13.22 -4.92 10.46
N ILE A 121 -12.95 -6.01 9.74
CA ILE A 121 -12.06 -6.03 8.58
C ILE A 121 -12.74 -5.24 7.44
N ASN A 122 -12.90 -3.92 7.59
CA ASN A 122 -13.20 -3.05 6.49
C ASN A 122 -11.90 -2.87 5.72
N THR A 123 -11.67 -3.78 4.77
CA THR A 123 -10.47 -3.83 3.93
C THR A 123 -10.19 -2.50 3.22
N GLU A 124 -11.22 -1.70 2.95
CA GLU A 124 -11.09 -0.39 2.32
C GLU A 124 -10.49 0.65 3.27
N HIS A 125 -10.94 0.69 4.53
CA HIS A 125 -10.39 1.63 5.52
C HIS A 125 -8.91 1.36 5.78
N VAL A 126 -8.55 0.09 5.99
CA VAL A 126 -7.15 -0.29 6.24
C VAL A 126 -6.27 -0.07 5.01
N PHE A 127 -6.80 -0.30 3.80
CA PHE A 127 -6.10 0.03 2.56
C PHE A 127 -5.81 1.53 2.45
N ASN A 128 -6.80 2.39 2.72
CA ASN A 128 -6.61 3.84 2.69
C ASN A 128 -5.61 4.32 3.74
N LEU A 129 -5.65 3.73 4.94
CA LEU A 129 -4.69 4.00 6.00
C LEU A 129 -3.26 3.58 5.58
N SER A 130 -3.12 2.39 4.98
CA SER A 130 -1.84 1.89 4.43
C SER A 130 -1.29 2.86 3.39
N LEU A 131 -2.11 3.23 2.41
CA LEU A 131 -1.74 4.16 1.35
C LEU A 131 -1.24 5.49 1.94
N LYS A 132 -2.03 6.10 2.84
CA LYS A 132 -1.70 7.39 3.45
C LYS A 132 -0.41 7.32 4.28
N TYR A 133 -0.24 6.24 5.07
CA TYR A 133 0.96 6.03 5.86
C TYR A 133 2.19 5.86 4.96
N LYS A 134 2.11 5.01 3.94
CA LYS A 134 3.23 4.72 3.05
C LYS A 134 3.63 5.92 2.21
N ASP A 135 2.66 6.68 1.71
CA ASP A 135 2.87 7.90 0.92
C ASP A 135 3.59 9.00 1.73
N LEU A 136 3.11 9.25 2.95
CA LEU A 136 3.56 10.40 3.74
C LEU A 136 4.75 10.09 4.67
N VAL A 137 4.91 8.83 5.06
CA VAL A 137 5.85 8.42 6.12
C VAL A 137 6.90 7.44 5.61
N SER A 138 6.53 6.19 5.35
CA SER A 138 7.56 5.15 5.17
C SER A 138 8.29 5.23 3.83
N VAL A 139 7.63 5.55 2.72
CA VAL A 139 8.30 5.72 1.42
C VAL A 139 9.22 6.94 1.41
N PRO A 140 8.83 8.13 1.90
CA PRO A 140 9.74 9.26 2.00
C PRO A 140 10.99 8.98 2.85
N ILE A 141 10.86 8.28 3.99
CA ILE A 141 12.02 7.88 4.80
C ILE A 141 12.89 6.87 4.04
N LYS A 142 12.29 5.88 3.38
CA LYS A 142 13.00 4.95 2.49
C LYS A 142 13.78 5.68 1.40
N CYS A 143 13.18 6.67 0.76
CA CYS A 143 13.85 7.50 -0.25
C CYS A 143 15.04 8.25 0.35
N ALA A 144 14.88 8.88 1.52
CA ALA A 144 15.97 9.59 2.19
C ALA A 144 17.15 8.65 2.53
N ILE A 145 16.86 7.43 2.99
CA ILE A 145 17.88 6.40 3.27
C ILE A 145 18.60 5.98 1.98
N LEU A 146 17.84 5.67 0.92
CA LEU A 146 18.42 5.17 -0.33
C LEU A 146 19.21 6.24 -1.09
N GLU A 147 18.82 7.51 -0.97
CA GLU A 147 19.57 8.65 -1.50
C GLU A 147 20.97 8.72 -0.86
N ILE A 148 21.06 8.54 0.47
CA ILE A 148 22.34 8.60 1.20
C ILE A 148 23.17 7.33 1.00
N THR A 149 22.53 6.16 0.98
CA THR A 149 23.23 4.86 0.98
C THR A 149 23.62 4.37 -0.41
N VAL A 150 22.80 4.63 -1.43
CA VAL A 150 22.97 4.10 -2.79
C VAL A 150 23.04 5.23 -3.84
N GLY A 151 22.67 6.46 -3.49
CA GLY A 151 22.59 7.56 -4.45
C GLY A 151 21.47 7.38 -5.48
N GLN A 152 20.45 6.59 -5.15
CA GLN A 152 19.36 6.24 -6.07
C GLN A 152 18.01 6.24 -5.34
N TYR A 153 16.96 6.64 -6.06
CA TYR A 153 15.59 6.49 -5.60
C TYR A 153 15.00 5.16 -6.07
N PRO A 154 14.03 4.59 -5.33
CA PRO A 154 13.32 3.42 -5.80
C PRO A 154 12.59 3.77 -7.10
N GLY A 155 12.80 2.96 -8.15
CA GLY A 155 11.96 3.03 -9.34
C GLY A 155 10.50 2.68 -9.02
N LEU A 156 9.60 2.89 -9.97
CA LEU A 156 8.15 2.62 -9.78
C LEU A 156 7.85 1.17 -9.35
N CYS A 157 8.68 0.21 -9.76
CA CYS A 157 8.55 -1.18 -9.31
C CYS A 157 9.04 -1.44 -7.88
N GLY A 158 9.76 -0.50 -7.27
CA GLY A 158 10.32 -0.58 -5.91
C GLY A 158 9.46 0.08 -4.84
N ILE A 159 8.32 0.65 -5.21
CA ILE A 159 7.32 1.20 -4.28
C ILE A 159 6.15 0.22 -4.06
N PRO A 160 5.40 0.36 -2.94
CA PRO A 160 4.21 -0.44 -2.64
C PRO A 160 3.13 -0.40 -3.74
N GLU A 161 2.39 -1.49 -3.92
CA GLU A 161 1.43 -1.66 -5.03
C GLU A 161 0.24 -0.70 -4.94
N GLU A 162 -0.20 -0.37 -3.74
CA GLU A 162 -1.24 0.64 -3.54
C GLU A 162 -0.80 2.03 -4.01
N LEU A 163 0.49 2.35 -3.90
CA LEU A 163 1.04 3.62 -4.38
C LEU A 163 1.19 3.62 -5.89
N ILE A 164 1.55 2.49 -6.50
CA ILE A 164 1.50 2.34 -7.96
C ILE A 164 0.07 2.59 -8.44
N THR A 165 -0.91 1.96 -7.79
CA THR A 165 -2.33 2.16 -8.10
C THR A 165 -2.74 3.63 -7.97
N HIS A 166 -2.34 4.28 -6.88
CA HIS A 166 -2.61 5.70 -6.64
C HIS A 166 -1.96 6.64 -7.67
N ILE A 167 -0.72 6.37 -8.08
CA ILE A 167 -0.05 7.15 -9.13
C ILE A 167 -0.77 6.97 -10.46
N VAL A 168 -1.16 5.72 -10.77
CA VAL A 168 -1.80 5.37 -12.03
C VAL A 168 -3.20 5.98 -12.15
N THR A 169 -3.99 6.07 -11.08
CA THR A 169 -5.30 6.76 -11.11
C THR A 169 -5.17 8.25 -11.42
N LYS A 170 -4.00 8.86 -11.16
CA LYS A 170 -3.73 10.27 -11.49
C LYS A 170 -3.28 10.51 -12.92
N LEU A 171 -3.11 9.47 -13.73
CA LEU A 171 -2.81 9.63 -15.16
C LEU A 171 -4.07 10.12 -15.88
N ASN A 172 -4.02 11.35 -16.38
CA ASN A 172 -5.16 12.01 -17.04
C ASN A 172 -5.56 11.39 -18.38
N ASN A 173 -4.67 10.61 -19.02
CA ASN A 173 -4.91 10.05 -20.34
C ASN A 173 -4.79 8.52 -20.34
N PRO A 174 -5.82 7.80 -20.82
CA PRO A 174 -5.76 6.37 -21.13
C PRO A 174 -4.51 5.90 -21.90
N SER A 175 -3.99 6.70 -22.84
CA SER A 175 -2.80 6.30 -23.62
C SER A 175 -1.57 6.09 -22.73
N ASP A 176 -1.39 6.97 -21.74
CA ASP A 176 -0.21 6.98 -20.87
C ASP A 176 -0.21 5.73 -19.98
N LEU A 177 -1.40 5.26 -19.58
CA LEU A 177 -1.58 4.01 -18.88
C LEU A 177 -1.11 2.81 -19.71
N TYR A 178 -1.49 2.74 -20.99
CA TYR A 178 -1.05 1.66 -21.87
C TYR A 178 0.45 1.68 -22.12
N GLU A 179 1.04 2.86 -22.30
CA GLU A 179 2.48 3.01 -22.43
C GLU A 179 3.20 2.52 -21.17
N LEU A 180 2.71 2.90 -20.00
CA LEU A 180 3.26 2.47 -18.71
C LEU A 180 3.15 0.95 -18.51
N MET A 181 2.01 0.34 -18.87
CA MET A 181 1.82 -1.11 -18.85
C MET A 181 2.82 -1.86 -19.75
N ARG A 182 3.28 -1.25 -20.84
CA ARG A 182 4.26 -1.85 -21.76
C ARG A 182 5.70 -1.76 -21.24
N CYS A 183 5.99 -0.93 -20.24
CA CYS A 183 7.34 -0.75 -19.72
C CYS A 183 7.87 -2.02 -19.03
N CYS A 184 7.06 -2.74 -18.26
CA CYS A 184 7.49 -4.01 -17.66
C CYS A 184 6.31 -4.92 -17.23
N LYS A 185 6.62 -6.22 -17.10
CA LYS A 185 5.65 -7.26 -16.70
C LYS A 185 5.02 -7.00 -15.33
N LYS A 186 5.78 -6.46 -14.36
CA LYS A 186 5.25 -6.17 -13.02
C LYS A 186 4.15 -5.12 -13.08
N ILE A 187 4.41 -4.00 -13.74
CA ILE A 187 3.44 -2.91 -13.89
C ILE A 187 2.22 -3.35 -14.71
N TYR A 188 2.43 -4.14 -15.77
CA TYR A 188 1.33 -4.76 -16.51
C TYR A 188 0.38 -5.53 -15.57
N HIS A 189 0.91 -6.43 -14.73
CA HIS A 189 0.09 -7.21 -13.79
C HIS A 189 -0.54 -6.37 -12.68
N SER A 190 0.18 -5.37 -12.15
CA SER A 190 -0.36 -4.46 -11.13
C SER A 190 -1.54 -3.63 -11.62
N VAL A 191 -1.66 -3.43 -12.95
CA VAL A 191 -2.74 -2.65 -13.57
C VAL A 191 -3.84 -3.54 -14.15
N ILE A 192 -3.49 -4.57 -14.95
CA ILE A 192 -4.47 -5.29 -15.78
C ILE A 192 -5.54 -6.02 -14.96
N ASP A 193 -5.16 -6.61 -13.82
CA ASP A 193 -6.05 -7.42 -12.98
C ASP A 193 -6.69 -6.61 -11.83
N ASN A 194 -6.36 -5.31 -11.74
CA ASN A 194 -6.80 -4.45 -10.66
C ASN A 194 -8.19 -3.86 -10.92
N GLN A 195 -9.23 -4.59 -10.52
CA GLN A 195 -10.63 -4.18 -10.68
C GLN A 195 -10.98 -2.86 -9.98
N PHE A 196 -10.34 -2.57 -8.85
CA PHE A 196 -10.54 -1.31 -8.14
C PHE A 196 -10.00 -0.13 -8.96
N LEU A 197 -8.79 -0.26 -9.50
CA LEU A 197 -8.20 0.73 -10.40
C LEU A 197 -9.11 1.03 -11.60
N TRP A 198 -9.55 -0.01 -12.31
CA TRP A 198 -10.42 0.14 -13.47
C TRP A 198 -11.76 0.78 -13.11
N LYS A 199 -12.34 0.42 -11.97
CA LYS A 199 -13.55 1.06 -11.45
C LYS A 199 -13.33 2.56 -11.25
N THR A 200 -12.26 2.94 -10.54
CA THR A 200 -11.93 4.34 -10.26
C THR A 200 -11.73 5.12 -11.56
N ILE A 201 -10.94 4.60 -12.50
CA ILE A 201 -10.73 5.23 -13.81
C ILE A 201 -12.06 5.45 -14.56
N VAL A 202 -12.94 4.45 -14.57
CA VAL A 202 -14.23 4.55 -15.27
C VAL A 202 -15.14 5.58 -14.59
N VAL A 203 -15.23 5.55 -13.27
CA VAL A 203 -16.10 6.46 -12.51
C VAL A 203 -15.57 7.89 -12.57
N GLU A 204 -14.28 8.13 -12.34
CA GLU A 204 -13.71 9.48 -12.33
C GLU A 204 -13.72 10.11 -13.73
N ASN A 205 -13.36 9.37 -14.79
CA ASN A 205 -13.29 9.94 -16.13
C ASN A 205 -14.65 10.05 -16.83
N TYR A 206 -15.65 9.24 -16.44
CA TYR A 206 -16.88 9.11 -17.22
C TYR A 206 -18.19 9.17 -16.41
N SER A 207 -18.15 9.47 -15.11
CA SER A 207 -19.36 9.61 -14.25
C SER A 207 -20.39 10.62 -14.77
N HIS A 208 -19.97 11.59 -15.58
CA HIS A 208 -20.85 12.63 -16.13
C HIS A 208 -21.52 12.27 -17.46
N GLU A 209 -21.19 11.12 -18.07
CA GLU A 209 -21.76 10.73 -19.36
C GLU A 209 -23.04 9.86 -19.19
N ALA A 210 -24.13 10.23 -19.87
CA ALA A 210 -25.42 9.55 -19.76
C ALA A 210 -25.34 8.03 -20.06
N VAL A 211 -24.44 7.62 -20.94
CA VAL A 211 -24.18 6.21 -21.32
C VAL A 211 -23.66 5.39 -20.13
N VAL A 212 -22.92 6.02 -19.22
CA VAL A 212 -22.31 5.36 -18.07
C VAL A 212 -23.32 5.02 -16.99
N SER A 213 -24.41 5.81 -16.88
CA SER A 213 -25.49 5.55 -15.93
C SER A 213 -26.23 4.24 -16.17
N HIS A 214 -26.23 3.73 -17.42
CA HIS A 214 -26.82 2.45 -17.77
C HIS A 214 -25.84 1.29 -17.53
N LEU A 215 -24.57 1.44 -17.93
CA LEU A 215 -23.55 0.41 -17.75
C LEU A 215 -23.24 0.15 -16.28
N ILE A 216 -23.21 1.19 -15.43
CA ILE A 216 -22.94 1.07 -13.98
C ILE A 216 -24.07 0.30 -13.22
N ARG A 217 -25.28 0.26 -13.77
CA ARG A 217 -26.46 -0.34 -13.10
C ARG A 217 -26.56 -1.84 -13.27
N ASP A 218 -25.90 -2.42 -14.27
CA ASP A 218 -25.82 -3.86 -14.44
C ASP A 218 -24.86 -4.47 -13.40
N PRO A 219 -25.03 -5.74 -12.99
CA PRO A 219 -24.09 -6.40 -12.10
C PRO A 219 -22.75 -6.63 -12.82
N ILE A 220 -21.87 -5.63 -12.76
CA ILE A 220 -20.55 -5.68 -13.40
C ILE A 220 -19.58 -6.49 -12.53
N LEU A 221 -19.00 -7.53 -13.13
CA LEU A 221 -17.92 -8.33 -12.54
C LEU A 221 -16.51 -7.91 -13.02
N ASP A 222 -16.38 -7.22 -14.17
CA ASP A 222 -15.09 -6.76 -14.73
C ASP A 222 -15.16 -5.30 -15.27
N TRP A 223 -14.62 -4.35 -14.48
CA TRP A 223 -14.58 -2.91 -14.80
C TRP A 223 -13.68 -2.55 -15.97
N ARG A 224 -12.70 -3.41 -16.27
CA ARG A 224 -11.82 -3.23 -17.43
C ARG A 224 -12.59 -3.39 -18.74
N LEU A 225 -13.54 -4.32 -18.81
CA LEU A 225 -14.39 -4.48 -20.00
C LEU A 225 -15.28 -3.26 -20.21
N VAL A 226 -15.81 -2.68 -19.14
CA VAL A 226 -16.58 -1.43 -19.19
C VAL A 226 -15.74 -0.29 -19.76
N PHE A 227 -14.49 -0.16 -19.31
CA PHE A 227 -13.55 0.82 -19.86
C PHE A 227 -13.31 0.63 -21.36
N TYR A 228 -13.11 -0.61 -21.83
CA TYR A 228 -12.91 -0.89 -23.25
C TYR A 228 -14.15 -0.61 -24.09
N GLU A 229 -15.33 -1.03 -23.63
CA GLU A 229 -16.60 -0.76 -24.31
C GLU A 229 -16.87 0.74 -24.43
N PHE A 230 -16.58 1.49 -23.37
CA PHE A 230 -16.72 2.94 -23.40
C PHE A 230 -15.81 3.59 -24.46
N ASN A 231 -14.52 3.26 -24.46
CA ASN A 231 -13.58 3.79 -25.46
C ASN A 231 -13.96 3.36 -26.90
N ARG A 232 -14.54 2.17 -27.06
CA ARG A 232 -15.07 1.69 -28.35
C ARG A 232 -16.24 2.54 -28.82
N LEU A 233 -17.21 2.83 -27.95
CA LEU A 233 -18.36 3.69 -28.26
C LEU A 233 -17.91 5.11 -28.63
N LYS A 234 -16.99 5.70 -27.86
CA LYS A 234 -16.45 7.05 -28.13
C LYS A 234 -15.69 7.14 -29.45
N SER A 235 -15.04 6.05 -29.86
CA SER A 235 -14.30 5.98 -31.13
C SER A 235 -15.14 5.55 -32.34
N ASN A 236 -16.45 5.35 -32.19
CA ASN A 236 -17.37 4.87 -33.23
C ASN A 236 -16.92 3.54 -33.89
N ARG A 237 -16.14 2.71 -33.19
CA ARG A 237 -15.69 1.41 -33.70
C ARG A 237 -16.78 0.36 -33.55
N ARG A 238 -17.11 -0.35 -34.64
CA ARG A 238 -18.07 -1.47 -34.63
C ARG A 238 -17.57 -2.61 -33.75
N VAL A 239 -18.49 -3.36 -33.13
CA VAL A 239 -18.17 -4.61 -32.44
C VAL A 239 -17.53 -5.54 -33.46
N VAL A 240 -16.28 -5.91 -33.22
CA VAL A 240 -15.69 -7.09 -33.86
C VAL A 240 -15.82 -8.19 -32.83
N ASP A 241 -16.58 -9.23 -33.12
CA ASP A 241 -16.59 -10.44 -32.31
C ASP A 241 -15.16 -10.99 -32.30
N ILE A 242 -14.42 -10.70 -31.23
CA ILE A 242 -13.14 -11.34 -30.99
C ILE A 242 -13.49 -12.78 -30.60
N ILE A 243 -13.32 -13.69 -31.56
CA ILE A 243 -13.29 -15.13 -31.30
C ILE A 243 -12.16 -15.35 -30.28
N ARG A 244 -12.55 -15.72 -29.05
CA ARG A 244 -11.61 -16.20 -28.05
C ARG A 244 -11.11 -17.57 -28.52
N GLU A 245 -9.81 -17.69 -28.79
CA GLU A 245 -9.07 -18.96 -28.67
C GLU A 245 -8.43 -19.02 -27.28
#